data_AF-U5QIK5-F1
#
_entry.id   AF-U5QIK5-F1
#
_cell.length_a   1.000
_cell.length_b   1.000
_cell.length_c   1.000
_cell.angle_alpha   90.00
_cell.angle_beta   90.00
_cell.angle_gamma   90.00
#
_symmetry.space_group_name_H-M   'P 1'
#
loop_
_entity.id
_entity.type
_entity.pdbx_description
1 polymer ?
#
loop_
_entity_poly.entity_id
_entity_poly.type
_entity_poly.pdbx_seq_one_letter_code
_entity_poly.pdbx_strand_id
1 'polypeptide(L)'
;MGELAAVHIFSDDLSESVAEVYLTSEHLAVDTEAMGLLPQRDRLCLVQLCDSTGLVSVVRIPQGLKQAPQLKRVLEASGPVKLFHYARFDVAMLRYHLGIYVQPIVCTKVASKLARTYSPRHGLKDLIAETVGVELDKSAQSSDWGAVLELTDEQLRYAANDVRYLIPAWHKLESMLRREGRLDLALRCFAFLPTQVELDLLGYLSIFEH
;
A
#
# COMPACT_ATOMS: atom_id res chain seq x y z
N MET A 1 19.70 -8.01 -15.25
CA MET A 1 18.25 -8.03 -15.58
C MET A 1 17.65 -9.18 -14.80
N GLY A 2 17.09 -8.89 -13.63
CA GLY A 2 16.41 -9.91 -12.83
C GLY A 2 15.11 -10.28 -13.49
N GLU A 3 14.87 -11.58 -13.66
CA GLU A 3 13.60 -12.16 -14.09
C GLU A 3 12.47 -11.53 -13.25
N LEU A 4 11.43 -10.98 -13.89
CA LEU A 4 10.23 -10.59 -13.17
C LEU A 4 9.68 -11.85 -12.51
N ALA A 5 9.86 -11.98 -11.18
CA ALA A 5 9.10 -12.96 -10.41
C ALA A 5 7.63 -12.87 -10.84
N ALA A 6 7.03 -14.01 -11.18
CA ALA A 6 5.72 -14.09 -11.80
C ALA A 6 4.70 -13.26 -11.00
N VAL A 7 4.05 -12.30 -11.66
CA VAL A 7 2.97 -11.51 -11.06
C VAL A 7 1.69 -12.33 -11.19
N HIS A 8 1.06 -12.63 -10.05
CA HIS A 8 -0.22 -13.35 -10.03
C HIS A 8 -1.35 -12.35 -10.22
N ILE A 9 -2.12 -12.49 -11.29
CA ILE A 9 -3.23 -11.57 -11.61
C ILE A 9 -4.55 -12.23 -11.25
N PHE A 10 -5.36 -11.51 -10.48
CA PHE A 10 -6.70 -11.93 -10.09
C PHE A 10 -7.74 -10.91 -10.57
N SER A 11 -9.00 -11.34 -10.63
CA SER A 11 -10.15 -10.47 -10.84
C SER A 11 -11.11 -10.63 -9.67
N ASP A 12 -11.69 -9.51 -9.23
CA ASP A 12 -12.59 -9.36 -8.09
C ASP A 12 -11.95 -9.56 -6.71
N ASP A 13 -11.24 -10.66 -6.49
CA ASP A 13 -10.67 -11.02 -5.18
C ASP A 13 -9.45 -11.94 -5.31
N LEU A 14 -8.74 -12.18 -4.20
CA LEU A 14 -7.69 -13.20 -4.11
C LEU A 14 -8.27 -14.62 -4.14
N SER A 15 -7.48 -15.60 -4.58
CA SER A 15 -7.80 -17.00 -4.29
C SER A 15 -7.60 -17.31 -2.80
N GLU A 16 -8.35 -18.29 -2.29
CA GLU A 16 -8.21 -18.75 -0.91
C GLU A 16 -6.77 -19.21 -0.60
N SER A 17 -6.15 -19.96 -1.50
CA SER A 17 -4.77 -20.46 -1.33
C SER A 17 -3.75 -19.34 -1.20
N VAL A 18 -3.88 -18.25 -1.95
CA VAL A 18 -2.97 -17.10 -1.84
C VAL A 18 -3.26 -16.28 -0.58
N ALA A 19 -4.53 -16.14 -0.22
CA ALA A 19 -4.91 -15.51 1.05
C ALA A 19 -4.33 -16.26 2.26
N GLU A 20 -4.33 -17.60 2.24
CA GLU A 20 -3.68 -18.42 3.28
C GLU A 20 -2.18 -18.16 3.38
N VAL A 21 -1.47 -18.08 2.25
CA VAL A 21 -0.04 -17.73 2.24
C VAL A 21 0.18 -16.35 2.89
N TYR A 22 -0.57 -15.33 2.47
CA TYR A 22 -0.44 -13.99 3.03
C TYR A 22 -0.79 -13.90 4.51
N LEU A 23 -1.74 -14.68 5.00
CA LEU A 23 -2.10 -14.74 6.42
C LEU A 23 -0.97 -15.30 7.31
N THR A 24 -0.05 -16.09 6.74
CA THR A 24 1.12 -16.62 7.46
C THR A 24 2.35 -15.71 7.40
N SER A 25 2.30 -14.64 6.60
CA SER A 25 3.42 -13.69 6.47
C SER A 25 3.51 -12.76 7.68
N GLU A 26 4.73 -12.35 8.04
CA GLU A 26 4.94 -11.32 9.08
C GLU A 26 4.57 -9.93 8.56
N HIS A 27 4.93 -9.63 7.32
CA HIS A 27 4.68 -8.36 6.64
C HIS A 27 4.02 -8.61 5.29
N LEU A 28 3.13 -7.70 4.92
CA LEU A 28 2.47 -7.70 3.62
C LEU A 28 2.49 -6.28 3.08
N ALA A 29 3.26 -6.05 2.02
CA ALA A 29 3.22 -4.81 1.28
C ALA A 29 1.91 -4.70 0.51
N VAL A 30 1.29 -3.53 0.54
CA VAL A 30 0.01 -3.25 -0.13
C VAL A 30 0.05 -1.83 -0.67
N ASP A 31 -0.52 -1.63 -1.85
CA ASP A 31 -0.79 -0.33 -2.44
C ASP A 31 -2.01 -0.45 -3.39
N THR A 32 -2.57 0.67 -3.85
CA THR A 32 -3.78 0.68 -4.68
C THR A 32 -3.69 1.64 -5.86
N GLU A 33 -4.37 1.27 -6.96
CA GLU A 33 -4.56 2.17 -8.10
C GLU A 33 -6.02 2.58 -8.24
N ALA A 34 -6.24 3.81 -8.66
CA ALA A 34 -7.55 4.43 -8.76
C ALA A 34 -7.65 5.36 -9.97
N MET A 35 -8.87 5.75 -10.34
CA MET A 35 -9.10 6.75 -11.39
C MET A 35 -8.64 8.18 -11.02
N GLY A 36 -8.26 8.39 -9.77
CA GLY A 36 -7.93 9.70 -9.21
C GLY A 36 -7.84 9.64 -7.69
N LEU A 37 -7.89 10.81 -7.05
CA LEU A 37 -7.54 10.97 -5.63
C LEU A 37 -8.74 11.10 -4.68
N LEU A 38 -9.97 11.20 -5.20
CA LEU A 38 -11.16 11.43 -4.40
C LEU A 38 -11.98 10.13 -4.28
N PRO A 39 -12.01 9.44 -3.12
CA PRO A 39 -12.71 8.15 -3.01
C PRO A 39 -14.17 8.18 -3.47
N GLN A 40 -14.88 9.30 -3.27
CA GLN A 40 -16.29 9.46 -3.62
C GLN A 40 -16.54 9.55 -5.13
N ARG A 41 -15.56 10.03 -5.90
CA ARG A 41 -15.66 10.23 -7.35
C ARG A 41 -14.89 9.17 -8.13
N ASP A 42 -13.70 8.87 -7.65
CA ASP A 42 -12.70 8.07 -8.33
C ASP A 42 -12.73 6.64 -7.77
N ARG A 43 -13.04 5.67 -8.65
CA ARG A 43 -13.16 4.27 -8.21
C ARG A 43 -11.80 3.63 -7.96
N LEU A 44 -11.79 2.67 -7.05
CA LEU A 44 -10.70 1.71 -6.88
C LEU A 44 -10.63 0.82 -8.14
N CYS A 45 -9.42 0.60 -8.64
CA CYS A 45 -9.16 -0.15 -9.86
C CYS A 45 -8.29 -1.38 -9.60
N LEU A 46 -7.24 -1.24 -8.79
CA LEU A 46 -6.34 -2.34 -8.44
C LEU A 46 -6.05 -2.34 -6.95
N VAL A 47 -5.82 -3.55 -6.40
CA VAL A 47 -5.13 -3.76 -5.13
C VAL A 47 -3.93 -4.64 -5.43
N GLN A 48 -2.73 -4.19 -5.10
CA GLN A 48 -1.52 -4.97 -5.28
C GLN A 48 -0.91 -5.35 -3.94
N LEU A 49 -0.38 -6.57 -3.85
CA LEU A 49 0.15 -7.14 -2.60
C LEU A 49 1.48 -7.85 -2.86
N CYS A 50 2.39 -7.79 -1.89
CA CYS A 50 3.63 -8.56 -1.92
C CYS A 50 4.03 -9.01 -0.51
N ASP A 51 4.31 -10.30 -0.34
CA ASP A 51 4.85 -10.81 0.93
C ASP A 51 6.38 -10.71 0.99
N SER A 52 6.96 -11.21 2.08
CA SER A 52 8.41 -11.26 2.29
C SER A 52 9.14 -12.28 1.41
N THR A 53 8.44 -13.22 0.78
CA THR A 53 9.06 -14.20 -0.15
C THR A 53 9.17 -13.65 -1.57
N GLY A 54 8.47 -12.56 -1.87
CA GLY A 54 8.41 -11.93 -3.19
C GLY A 54 7.21 -12.37 -4.02
N LEU A 55 6.20 -13.01 -3.42
CA LEU A 55 4.94 -13.37 -4.07
C LEU A 55 4.12 -12.10 -4.31
N VAL A 56 4.10 -11.62 -5.57
CA VAL A 56 3.34 -10.45 -5.98
C VAL A 56 1.98 -10.85 -6.54
N SER A 57 0.91 -10.27 -6.00
CA SER A 57 -0.45 -10.38 -6.53
C SER A 57 -0.97 -9.01 -6.97
N VAL A 58 -1.67 -8.97 -8.11
CA VAL A 58 -2.42 -7.81 -8.60
C VAL A 58 -3.87 -8.22 -8.76
N VAL A 59 -4.75 -7.64 -7.93
CA VAL A 59 -6.19 -7.89 -7.96
C VAL A 59 -6.88 -6.77 -8.71
N ARG A 60 -7.52 -7.09 -9.83
CA ARG A 60 -8.38 -6.18 -10.58
C ARG A 60 -9.71 -6.01 -9.86
N ILE A 61 -10.13 -4.77 -9.67
CA ILE A 61 -11.40 -4.41 -9.02
C ILE A 61 -12.35 -3.86 -10.09
N PRO A 62 -13.35 -4.64 -10.53
CA PRO A 62 -14.34 -4.17 -11.50
C PRO A 62 -15.20 -3.04 -10.95
N GLN A 63 -15.71 -2.23 -11.87
CA GLN A 63 -16.58 -1.12 -11.51
C GLN A 63 -17.83 -1.62 -10.78
N GLY A 64 -18.08 -1.03 -9.61
CA GLY A 64 -19.26 -1.36 -8.79
C GLY A 64 -19.06 -2.55 -7.85
N LEU A 65 -17.92 -3.24 -7.87
CA LEU A 65 -17.60 -4.25 -6.85
C LEU A 65 -17.60 -3.62 -5.46
N LYS A 66 -18.28 -4.26 -4.51
CA LYS A 66 -18.44 -3.77 -3.13
C LYS A 66 -17.84 -4.69 -2.07
N GLN A 67 -17.45 -5.91 -2.45
CA GLN A 67 -16.97 -6.91 -1.53
C GLN A 67 -15.86 -7.72 -2.19
N ALA A 68 -14.81 -7.97 -1.43
CA ALA A 68 -13.72 -8.89 -1.76
C ALA A 68 -13.36 -9.64 -0.46
N PRO A 69 -14.10 -10.72 -0.13
CA PRO A 69 -13.97 -11.42 1.16
C PRO A 69 -12.55 -11.87 1.52
N GLN A 70 -11.73 -12.32 0.56
CA GLN A 70 -10.36 -12.78 0.83
C GLN A 70 -9.42 -11.60 1.06
N LEU A 71 -9.50 -10.55 0.23
CA LEU A 71 -8.82 -9.28 0.50
C LEU A 71 -9.18 -8.73 1.88
N LYS A 72 -10.48 -8.69 2.22
CA LYS A 72 -10.96 -8.26 3.54
C LYS A 72 -10.34 -9.12 4.65
N ARG A 73 -10.41 -10.45 4.52
CA ARG A 73 -9.85 -11.39 5.49
C ARG A 73 -8.35 -11.12 5.74
N VAL A 74 -7.56 -10.94 4.69
CA VAL A 74 -6.11 -10.71 4.79
C VAL A 74 -5.79 -9.32 5.38
N LEU A 75 -6.48 -8.28 4.90
CA LEU A 75 -6.19 -6.89 5.26
C LEU A 75 -6.71 -6.52 6.65
N GLU A 76 -7.75 -7.18 7.16
CA GLU A 76 -8.27 -6.98 8.51
C GLU A 76 -7.65 -7.91 9.57
N ALA A 77 -6.90 -8.94 9.14
CA ALA A 77 -6.25 -9.89 10.05
C ALA A 77 -5.18 -9.23 10.93
N SER A 78 -5.12 -9.62 12.20
CA SER A 78 -4.10 -9.15 13.15
C SER A 78 -2.69 -9.68 12.89
N GLY A 79 -2.54 -10.66 12.00
CA GLY A 79 -1.27 -11.35 11.69
C GLY A 79 -0.30 -10.48 10.88
N PRO A 80 -0.37 -10.50 9.53
CA PRO A 80 0.57 -9.74 8.73
C PRO A 80 0.41 -8.24 9.00
N VAL A 81 1.51 -7.54 9.22
CA VAL A 81 1.52 -6.08 9.26
C VAL A 81 1.43 -5.54 7.83
N LYS A 82 0.40 -4.73 7.54
CA LYS A 82 0.22 -4.16 6.21
C LYS A 82 1.09 -2.92 6.03
N LEU A 83 2.07 -3.01 5.13
CA LEU A 83 2.98 -1.92 4.79
C LEU A 83 2.46 -1.17 3.57
N PHE A 84 2.24 0.13 3.70
CA PHE A 84 1.91 1.02 2.59
C PHE A 84 2.94 2.15 2.47
N HIS A 85 3.01 2.78 1.29
CA HIS A 85 3.67 4.07 1.15
C HIS A 85 2.64 5.18 0.97
N TYR A 86 2.36 5.93 2.05
CA TYR A 86 1.25 6.90 2.15
C TYR A 86 -0.14 6.26 2.34
N ALA A 87 -0.21 5.30 3.28
CA ALA A 87 -1.40 4.53 3.65
C ALA A 87 -2.74 5.29 3.73
N ARG A 88 -2.72 6.60 4.07
CA ARG A 88 -3.93 7.42 4.23
C ARG A 88 -4.83 7.34 2.99
N PHE A 89 -4.25 7.35 1.79
CA PHE A 89 -5.01 7.27 0.55
C PHE A 89 -5.58 5.86 0.34
N ASP A 90 -4.73 4.85 0.34
CA ASP A 90 -5.10 3.47 0.02
C ASP A 90 -6.13 2.91 0.99
N VAL A 91 -5.94 3.18 2.29
CA VAL A 91 -6.87 2.75 3.34
C VAL A 91 -8.22 3.44 3.19
N ALA A 92 -8.26 4.70 2.75
CA ALA A 92 -9.52 5.40 2.43
C ALA A 92 -10.23 4.78 1.22
N MET A 93 -9.48 4.43 0.16
CA MET A 93 -10.02 3.76 -1.02
C MET A 93 -10.58 2.38 -0.69
N LEU A 94 -9.84 1.57 0.04
CA LEU A 94 -10.25 0.23 0.50
C LEU A 94 -11.47 0.30 1.42
N ARG A 95 -11.51 1.26 2.35
CA ARG A 95 -12.65 1.45 3.25
C ARG A 95 -13.90 1.90 2.48
N TYR A 96 -13.77 2.89 1.61
CA TYR A 96 -14.92 3.46 0.90
C TYR A 96 -15.50 2.50 -0.14
N HIS A 97 -14.66 1.81 -0.91
CA HIS A 97 -15.13 0.97 -2.02
C HIS A 97 -15.47 -0.46 -1.60
N LEU A 98 -14.72 -1.03 -0.65
CA LEU A 98 -14.84 -2.46 -0.29
C LEU A 98 -15.22 -2.70 1.19
N GLY A 99 -15.37 -1.65 2.00
CA GLY A 99 -15.71 -1.80 3.42
C GLY A 99 -14.63 -2.53 4.24
N ILE A 100 -13.36 -2.38 3.84
CA ILE A 100 -12.20 -3.03 4.47
C ILE A 100 -11.56 -2.09 5.51
N TYR A 101 -11.40 -2.58 6.73
CA TYR A 101 -10.79 -1.89 7.87
C TYR A 101 -9.39 -2.43 8.12
N VAL A 102 -8.42 -1.92 7.36
CA VAL A 102 -7.05 -2.42 7.38
C VAL A 102 -6.41 -2.27 8.77
N GLN A 103 -5.84 -3.36 9.28
CA GLN A 103 -5.10 -3.39 10.55
C GLN A 103 -4.20 -4.62 10.64
N PRO A 104 -3.05 -4.58 11.34
CA PRO A 104 -2.31 -3.37 11.71
C PRO A 104 -1.61 -2.76 10.49
N ILE A 105 -1.33 -1.45 10.54
CA ILE A 105 -0.73 -0.68 9.44
C ILE A 105 0.66 -0.19 9.84
N VAL A 106 1.57 -0.13 8.87
CA VAL A 106 2.76 0.71 8.88
C VAL A 106 2.78 1.57 7.62
N CYS A 107 3.09 2.85 7.78
CA CYS A 107 3.19 3.79 6.66
C CYS A 107 4.64 4.23 6.46
N THR A 108 5.29 3.75 5.39
CA THR A 108 6.70 4.03 5.11
C THR A 108 6.95 5.51 4.78
N LYS A 109 5.96 6.25 4.28
CA LYS A 109 6.09 7.71 4.08
C LYS A 109 6.16 8.48 5.41
N VAL A 110 5.34 8.10 6.39
CA VAL A 110 5.38 8.66 7.75
C VAL A 110 6.69 8.27 8.42
N ALA A 111 7.07 6.99 8.37
CA ALA A 111 8.35 6.52 8.88
C ALA A 111 9.53 7.26 8.25
N SER A 112 9.51 7.48 6.93
CA SER A 112 10.55 8.22 6.22
C SER A 112 10.65 9.68 6.69
N LYS A 113 9.52 10.38 6.92
CA LYS A 113 9.54 11.75 7.45
C LYS A 113 10.17 11.82 8.85
N LEU A 114 9.93 10.81 9.68
CA LEU A 114 10.46 10.75 11.05
C LEU A 114 11.93 10.29 11.10
N ALA A 115 12.36 9.42 10.18
CA ALA A 115 13.69 8.82 10.16
C ALA A 115 14.71 9.60 9.29
N ARG A 116 14.30 10.05 8.11
CA ARG A 116 15.16 10.67 7.09
C ARG A 116 15.07 12.19 7.14
N THR A 117 15.24 12.78 8.32
CA THR A 117 15.08 14.24 8.55
C THR A 117 16.11 15.11 7.82
N TYR A 118 17.14 14.50 7.22
CA TYR A 118 18.13 15.15 6.37
C TYR A 118 17.67 15.31 4.90
N SER A 119 16.52 14.77 4.53
CA SER A 119 15.99 14.80 3.15
C SER A 119 14.56 15.32 3.15
N PRO A 120 14.19 16.26 2.25
CA PRO A 120 12.80 16.62 2.04
C PRO A 120 12.05 15.63 1.13
N ARG A 121 12.75 14.65 0.54
CA ARG A 121 12.23 13.73 -0.47
C ARG A 121 11.74 12.43 0.15
N HIS A 122 10.43 12.32 0.34
CA HIS A 122 9.77 11.18 0.96
C HIS A 122 8.80 10.44 0.04
N GLY A 123 8.89 10.65 -1.28
CA GLY A 123 8.13 9.84 -2.24
C GLY A 123 8.73 8.43 -2.36
N LEU A 124 7.93 7.47 -2.83
CA LEU A 124 8.31 6.06 -2.90
C LEU A 124 9.61 5.85 -3.69
N LYS A 125 9.70 6.40 -4.89
CA LYS A 125 10.92 6.35 -5.72
C LYS A 125 12.17 6.81 -4.96
N ASP A 126 12.11 7.97 -4.31
CA ASP A 126 13.27 8.51 -3.57
C ASP A 126 13.60 7.66 -2.34
N LEU A 127 12.59 7.09 -1.69
CA LEU A 127 12.77 6.18 -0.57
C LEU A 127 13.45 4.89 -1.01
N ILE A 128 12.95 4.23 -2.06
CA ILE A 128 13.49 2.97 -2.57
C ILE A 128 14.91 3.16 -3.12
N ALA A 129 15.16 4.25 -3.86
CA ALA A 129 16.50 4.56 -4.36
C ALA A 129 17.53 4.69 -3.24
N GLU A 130 17.18 5.35 -2.14
CA GLU A 130 18.12 5.53 -1.01
C GLU A 130 18.25 4.28 -0.13
N THR A 131 17.14 3.61 0.18
CA THR A 131 17.14 2.52 1.18
C THR A 131 17.45 1.14 0.59
N VAL A 132 17.08 0.93 -0.67
CA VAL A 132 17.22 -0.36 -1.37
C VAL A 132 18.21 -0.26 -2.54
N GLY A 133 18.53 0.94 -3.03
CA GLY A 133 19.46 1.14 -4.16
C GLY A 133 18.83 0.84 -5.52
N VAL A 134 17.50 0.83 -5.62
CA VAL A 134 16.75 0.54 -6.85
C VAL A 134 16.05 1.80 -7.36
N GLU A 135 16.20 2.08 -8.65
CA GLU A 135 15.46 3.15 -9.31
C GLU A 135 14.10 2.64 -9.80
N LEU A 136 13.02 3.25 -9.32
CA LEU A 136 11.67 2.97 -9.80
C LEU A 136 11.35 3.79 -11.05
N ASP A 137 10.74 3.10 -12.01
CA ASP A 137 10.08 3.73 -13.16
C ASP A 137 8.74 4.35 -12.73
N LYS A 138 8.42 5.52 -13.26
CA LYS A 138 7.20 6.29 -12.96
C LYS A 138 6.29 6.49 -14.16
N SER A 139 6.67 5.98 -15.33
CA SER A 139 5.98 6.23 -16.59
C SER A 139 4.48 5.92 -16.56
N ALA A 140 4.07 4.87 -15.84
CA ALA A 140 2.67 4.43 -15.78
C ALA A 140 1.85 5.02 -14.61
N GLN A 141 2.41 5.89 -13.76
CA GLN A 141 1.71 6.44 -12.59
C GLN A 141 0.42 7.18 -12.97
N SER A 142 0.43 7.90 -14.10
CA SER A 142 -0.72 8.63 -14.63
C SER A 142 -1.29 7.95 -15.88
N SER A 143 -1.65 6.67 -15.73
CA SER A 143 -2.27 5.86 -16.79
C SER A 143 -3.77 5.68 -16.56
N ASP A 144 -4.50 5.19 -17.57
CA ASP A 144 -5.90 4.81 -17.41
C ASP A 144 -6.00 3.46 -16.68
N TRP A 145 -6.07 3.54 -15.35
CA TRP A 145 -6.30 2.38 -14.49
C TRP A 145 -7.72 1.83 -14.60
N GLY A 146 -8.64 2.54 -15.24
CA GLY A 146 -10.03 2.13 -15.41
C GLY A 146 -10.19 0.94 -16.34
N ALA A 147 -9.31 0.80 -17.34
CA ALA A 147 -9.28 -0.33 -18.24
C ALA A 147 -8.70 -1.60 -17.58
N VAL A 148 -9.26 -2.02 -16.44
CA VAL A 148 -8.73 -3.12 -15.60
C VAL A 148 -8.59 -4.46 -16.32
N LEU A 149 -9.34 -4.69 -17.40
CA LEU A 149 -9.25 -5.90 -18.22
C LEU A 149 -8.14 -5.83 -19.27
N GLU A 150 -7.65 -4.64 -19.59
CA GLU A 150 -6.72 -4.33 -20.68
C GLU A 150 -5.40 -3.71 -20.17
N LEU A 151 -5.01 -4.06 -18.93
CA LEU A 151 -3.77 -3.56 -18.34
C LEU A 151 -2.56 -3.95 -19.19
N THR A 152 -1.71 -2.97 -19.48
CA THR A 152 -0.47 -3.19 -20.23
C THR A 152 0.60 -3.83 -19.35
N ASP A 153 1.60 -4.46 -19.97
CA ASP A 153 2.76 -5.00 -19.25
C ASP A 153 3.51 -3.92 -18.45
N GLU A 154 3.47 -2.68 -18.92
CA GLU A 154 4.07 -1.52 -18.25
C GLU A 154 3.31 -1.17 -16.97
N GLN A 155 1.98 -1.14 -17.02
CA GLN A 155 1.12 -0.94 -15.85
C GLN A 155 1.29 -2.05 -14.81
N LEU A 156 1.33 -3.31 -15.26
CA LEU A 156 1.54 -4.46 -14.35
C LEU A 156 2.92 -4.43 -13.68
N ARG A 157 3.96 -4.03 -14.43
CA ARG A 157 5.31 -3.88 -13.88
C ARG A 157 5.40 -2.72 -12.89
N TYR A 158 4.76 -1.60 -13.20
CA TYR A 158 4.66 -0.46 -12.29
C TYR A 158 3.97 -0.87 -10.98
N ALA A 159 2.76 -1.44 -11.07
CA ALA A 159 1.96 -1.90 -9.94
C ALA A 159 2.72 -2.91 -9.06
N ALA A 160 3.45 -3.85 -9.68
CA ALA A 160 4.27 -4.82 -8.95
C ALA A 160 5.44 -4.17 -8.20
N ASN A 161 6.07 -3.13 -8.78
CA ASN A 161 7.22 -2.45 -8.20
C ASN A 161 6.85 -1.55 -7.02
N ASP A 162 5.62 -1.03 -6.97
CA ASP A 162 5.17 -0.18 -5.87
C ASP A 162 5.03 -0.94 -4.54
N VAL A 163 4.90 -2.28 -4.57
CA VAL A 163 4.88 -3.13 -3.37
C VAL A 163 6.15 -3.94 -3.11
N ARG A 164 6.83 -4.39 -4.18
CA ARG A 164 7.97 -5.34 -4.08
C ARG A 164 9.08 -4.90 -3.14
N TYR A 165 9.29 -3.60 -3.01
CA TYR A 165 10.41 -3.03 -2.25
C TYR A 165 10.00 -2.43 -0.90
N LEU A 166 8.70 -2.45 -0.53
CA LEU A 166 8.23 -1.83 0.71
C LEU A 166 8.74 -2.52 1.97
N ILE A 167 8.77 -3.86 2.00
CA ILE A 167 9.28 -4.64 3.13
C ILE A 167 10.77 -4.34 3.41
N PRO A 168 11.70 -4.48 2.44
CA PRO A 168 13.10 -4.13 2.68
C PRO A 168 13.30 -2.65 3.02
N ALA A 169 12.55 -1.73 2.42
CA ALA A 169 12.59 -0.31 2.78
C ALA A 169 12.12 -0.06 4.22
N TRP A 170 11.07 -0.76 4.66
CA TRP A 170 10.59 -0.69 6.04
C TRP A 170 11.66 -1.13 7.04
N HIS A 171 12.34 -2.26 6.83
CA HIS A 171 13.40 -2.71 7.75
C HIS A 171 14.52 -1.67 7.92
N LYS A 172 14.89 -0.96 6.84
CA LYS A 172 15.87 0.15 6.92
C LYS A 172 15.31 1.33 7.71
N LEU A 173 14.08 1.74 7.44
CA LEU A 173 13.42 2.83 8.17
C LEU A 173 13.24 2.50 9.64
N GLU A 174 12.84 1.28 9.98
CA GLU A 174 12.67 0.81 11.34
C GLU A 174 14.00 0.86 12.11
N SER A 175 15.08 0.37 11.50
CA SER A 175 16.43 0.46 12.08
C SER A 175 16.83 1.91 12.38
N MET A 176 16.57 2.82 11.44
CA MET A 176 16.82 4.26 11.65
C MET A 176 15.94 4.83 12.76
N LEU A 177 14.63 4.53 12.77
CA LEU A 177 13.71 4.98 13.82
C LEU A 177 14.13 4.50 15.21
N ARG A 178 14.63 3.25 15.32
CA ARG A 178 15.17 2.71 16.57
C ARG A 178 16.44 3.44 16.99
N ARG A 179 17.39 3.63 16.06
CA ARG A 179 18.65 4.37 16.32
C ARG A 179 18.39 5.79 16.81
N GLU A 180 17.41 6.48 16.23
CA GLU A 180 17.05 7.86 16.57
C GLU A 180 16.05 7.97 17.73
N GLY A 181 15.59 6.86 18.33
CA GLY A 181 14.63 6.86 19.44
C GLY A 181 13.20 7.30 19.07
N ARG A 182 12.80 7.16 17.80
CA ARG A 182 11.51 7.66 17.24
C ARG A 182 10.52 6.56 16.86
N LEU A 183 10.86 5.29 17.07
CA LEU A 183 10.00 4.18 16.68
C LEU A 183 8.63 4.22 17.39
N ASP A 184 8.60 4.45 18.70
CA ASP A 184 7.34 4.54 19.46
C ASP A 184 6.40 5.62 18.89
N LEU A 185 6.95 6.80 18.58
CA LEU A 185 6.20 7.88 17.95
C LEU A 185 5.63 7.45 16.60
N ALA A 186 6.43 6.78 15.76
CA ALA A 186 5.97 6.28 14.47
C ALA A 186 4.83 5.27 14.63
N LEU A 187 4.94 4.32 15.57
CA LEU A 187 3.90 3.33 15.87
C LEU A 187 2.58 4.00 16.30
N ARG A 188 2.64 5.03 17.16
CA ARG A 188 1.46 5.83 17.53
C ARG A 188 0.85 6.56 16.35
N CYS A 189 1.66 7.11 15.43
CA CYS A 189 1.16 7.69 14.19
C CYS A 189 0.44 6.65 13.32
N PHE A 190 0.97 5.42 13.21
CA PHE A 190 0.33 4.37 12.43
C PHE A 190 -0.98 3.88 13.06
N ALA A 191 -1.04 3.81 14.39
CA ALA A 191 -2.26 3.44 15.10
C ALA A 191 -3.39 4.48 14.91
N PHE A 192 -3.05 5.76 14.72
CA PHE A 192 -4.02 6.83 14.46
C PHE A 192 -4.51 6.88 13.00
N LEU A 193 -3.78 6.28 12.06
CA LEU A 193 -4.07 6.35 10.63
C LEU A 193 -5.49 5.91 10.24
N PRO A 194 -6.03 4.79 10.78
CA PRO A 194 -7.44 4.41 10.55
C PRO A 194 -8.46 5.48 10.99
N THR A 195 -8.19 6.19 12.08
CA THR A 195 -9.04 7.29 12.57
C THR A 195 -8.91 8.49 11.64
N GLN A 196 -7.69 8.86 11.23
CA GLN A 196 -7.49 9.93 10.25
C GLN A 196 -8.27 9.68 8.96
N VAL A 197 -8.27 8.44 8.47
CA VAL A 197 -9.05 8.05 7.27
C VAL A 197 -10.55 8.23 7.48
N GLU A 198 -11.07 7.92 8.67
CA GLU A 198 -12.49 8.15 8.98
C GLU A 198 -12.84 9.63 8.95
N LEU A 199 -11.99 10.47 9.55
CA LEU A 199 -12.14 11.92 9.51
C LEU A 199 -12.16 12.44 8.08
N ASP A 200 -11.26 11.97 7.22
CA ASP A 200 -11.18 12.38 5.81
C ASP A 200 -12.46 12.03 5.04
N LEU A 201 -12.97 10.81 5.22
CA LEU A 201 -14.17 10.33 4.53
C LEU A 201 -15.43 11.08 4.99
N LEU A 202 -15.45 11.56 6.24
CA LEU A 202 -16.50 12.42 6.78
C LEU A 202 -16.32 13.91 6.43
N GLY A 203 -15.22 14.28 5.77
CA GLY A 203 -14.95 15.66 5.35
C GLY A 203 -14.33 16.56 6.41
N TYR A 204 -13.85 16.01 7.53
CA TYR A 204 -13.09 16.78 8.52
C TYR A 204 -11.67 17.04 8.01
N LEU A 205 -11.32 18.32 7.90
CA LEU A 205 -9.97 18.76 7.56
C LEU A 205 -9.30 19.37 8.78
N SER A 206 -7.99 19.17 8.91
CA SER A 206 -7.16 19.83 9.94
C SER A 206 -7.75 19.80 11.35
N ILE A 207 -8.18 18.64 11.85
CA ILE A 207 -8.90 18.50 13.14
C ILE A 207 -8.16 19.05 14.38
N PHE A 208 -6.86 19.35 14.25
CA PHE A 208 -6.02 19.90 15.30
C PHE A 208 -5.66 21.39 15.09
N GLU A 209 -6.09 22.02 13.99
CA GLU A 209 -5.90 23.45 13.72
C GLU A 209 -7.11 24.27 14.24
N HIS A 210 -6.88 25.56 14.51
CA HIS A 210 -7.89 26.51 14.98
C HIS A 210 -8.70 27.12 13.84
#